data_AF-A0A960JGB9-F1
#
_entry.id   AF-A0A960JGB9-F1
#
_cell.length_a   1.000
_cell.length_b   1.000
_cell.length_c   1.000
_cell.angle_alpha   90.00
_cell.angle_beta   90.00
_cell.angle_gamma   90.00
#
_symmetry.space_group_name_H-M   'P 1'
#
loop_
_entity.id
_entity.type
_entity.pdbx_description
1 polymer ?
#
loop_
_entity_poly.entity_id
_entity_poly.type
_entity_poly.pdbx_seq_one_letter_code
_entity_poly.pdbx_strand_id
1 'polypeptide(L)'
;MSFNQETATNRAKQDMAGRLNLDENAISVVSVNEKDFPDMSLGAPVEGEMSAQMISSGWEIVLGAAGHKYNYRADKYQLRLVNEKGSNHIIVS
;
A
#
# COMPACT_ATOMS: atom_id res chain seq x y z
N MET A 1 1.40 -16.10 4.34
CA MET A 1 1.37 -16.03 2.85
C MET A 1 2.33 -14.93 2.47
N SER A 2 3.22 -15.17 1.51
CA SER A 2 4.18 -14.16 1.06
C SER A 2 3.54 -13.37 -0.06
N PHE A 3 3.41 -12.05 0.09
CA PHE A 3 3.04 -11.20 -1.04
C PHE A 3 4.19 -11.13 -2.05
N ASN A 4 3.79 -10.91 -3.30
CA ASN A 4 4.63 -10.52 -4.41
C ASN A 4 3.99 -9.29 -5.08
N GLN A 5 4.67 -8.71 -6.07
CA GLN A 5 4.17 -7.53 -6.78
C GLN A 5 2.72 -7.66 -7.27
N GLU A 6 2.35 -8.80 -7.85
CA GLU A 6 1.02 -9.04 -8.43
C GLU A 6 -0.05 -9.20 -7.35
N THR A 7 0.20 -10.06 -6.36
CA THR A 7 -0.73 -10.32 -5.24
C THR A 7 -0.90 -9.09 -4.36
N ALA A 8 0.16 -8.32 -4.12
CA ALA A 8 0.09 -7.05 -3.40
C ALA A 8 -0.74 -6.01 -4.16
N THR A 9 -0.56 -5.91 -5.48
CA THR A 9 -1.34 -5.00 -6.33
C THR A 9 -2.82 -5.39 -6.34
N ASN A 10 -3.12 -6.69 -6.50
CA ASN A 10 -4.49 -7.19 -6.49
C ASN A 10 -5.16 -6.93 -5.13
N ARG A 11 -4.44 -7.20 -4.03
CA ARG A 11 -4.92 -6.94 -2.67
C ARG A 11 -5.16 -5.46 -2.40
N ALA A 12 -4.28 -4.58 -2.90
CA ALA A 12 -4.44 -3.13 -2.81
C ALA A 12 -5.67 -2.65 -3.59
N LYS A 13 -5.91 -3.18 -4.79
CA LYS A 13 -7.14 -2.90 -5.55
C LYS A 13 -8.38 -3.32 -4.78
N GLN A 14 -8.40 -4.53 -4.21
CA GLN A 14 -9.52 -5.04 -3.42
C GLN A 14 -9.85 -4.15 -2.22
N ASP A 15 -8.83 -3.76 -1.47
CA ASP A 15 -9.00 -2.84 -0.33
C ASP A 15 -9.57 -1.50 -0.79
N MET A 16 -9.00 -0.90 -1.83
CA MET A 16 -9.46 0.39 -2.35
C MET A 16 -10.89 0.31 -2.89
N ALA A 17 -11.23 -0.77 -3.59
CA ALA A 17 -12.57 -1.02 -4.14
C ALA A 17 -13.59 -1.07 -3.00
N GLY A 18 -13.28 -1.82 -1.93
CA GLY A 18 -14.10 -1.86 -0.72
C GLY A 18 -14.23 -0.51 -0.02
N ARG A 19 -13.13 0.25 0.12
CA ARG A 19 -13.09 1.56 0.78
C ARG A 19 -13.91 2.62 0.04
N LEU A 20 -13.77 2.69 -1.28
CA LEU A 20 -14.48 3.66 -2.12
C LEU A 20 -15.86 3.16 -2.56
N ASN A 21 -16.23 1.92 -2.22
CA ASN A 21 -17.43 1.25 -2.71
C ASN A 21 -17.50 1.27 -4.25
N LEU A 22 -16.35 1.08 -4.89
CA LEU A 22 -16.17 1.05 -6.33
C LEU A 22 -15.85 -0.36 -6.78
N ASP A 23 -16.11 -0.63 -8.06
CA ASP A 23 -15.68 -1.89 -8.68
C ASP A 23 -14.15 -1.90 -8.86
N GLU A 24 -13.52 -3.08 -8.77
CA GLU A 24 -12.08 -3.21 -9.03
C GLU A 24 -11.69 -2.76 -10.44
N ASN A 25 -12.65 -2.77 -11.39
CA ASN A 25 -12.46 -2.23 -12.74
C ASN A 25 -12.37 -0.70 -12.76
N ALA A 26 -13.00 -0.01 -11.80
CA ALA A 26 -12.87 1.44 -11.66
C ALA A 26 -11.50 1.85 -11.09
N ILE A 27 -10.72 0.89 -10.60
CA ILE A 27 -9.39 1.10 -10.03
C ILE A 27 -8.33 0.78 -11.05
N SER A 28 -7.61 1.81 -11.47
CA SER A 28 -6.48 1.69 -12.39
C SER A 28 -5.18 1.62 -11.63
N VAL A 29 -4.33 0.67 -12.00
CA VAL A 29 -2.95 0.62 -11.48
C VAL A 29 -2.14 1.63 -12.27
N VAL A 30 -1.70 2.69 -11.62
CA VAL A 30 -0.91 3.76 -12.25
C VAL A 30 0.52 3.30 -12.45
N SER A 31 1.13 2.70 -11.43
CA SER A 31 2.51 2.19 -11.49
C SER A 31 2.77 1.25 -10.33
N VAL A 32 3.68 0.29 -10.52
CA VAL A 32 4.18 -0.57 -9.46
C VAL A 32 5.69 -0.67 -9.60
N ASN A 33 6.42 -0.26 -8.56
CA ASN A 33 7.88 -0.31 -8.55
C ASN A 33 8.38 -1.00 -7.29
N GLU A 34 9.38 -1.86 -7.44
CA GLU A 34 10.11 -2.41 -6.30
C GLU A 34 10.97 -1.31 -5.68
N LYS A 35 10.90 -1.15 -4.37
CA LYS A 35 11.58 -0.08 -3.64
C LYS A 35 11.94 -0.54 -2.25
N ASP A 36 13.14 -0.17 -1.82
CA ASP A 36 13.58 -0.37 -0.46
C ASP A 36 13.12 0.81 0.41
N PHE A 37 12.52 0.48 1.54
CA PHE A 37 12.04 1.46 2.51
C PHE A 37 12.99 1.52 3.71
N PRO A 38 13.20 2.71 4.31
CA PRO A 38 14.18 2.89 5.38
C PRO A 38 13.77 2.25 6.73
N ASP A 39 12.53 1.80 6.87
CA ASP A 39 11.96 1.30 8.11
C ASP A 39 10.94 0.18 7.86
N MET A 40 10.67 -0.61 8.91
CA MET A 40 9.75 -1.76 8.83
C MET A 40 8.31 -1.36 8.52
N SER A 41 7.90 -0.12 8.78
CA SER A 41 6.57 0.36 8.39
C SER A 41 6.50 0.81 6.93
N LEU A 42 7.52 0.48 6.14
CA LEU A 42 7.65 0.87 4.75
C LEU A 42 7.55 2.40 4.58
N GLY A 43 8.08 3.20 5.51
CA GLY A 43 7.93 4.66 5.52
C GLY A 43 6.48 5.15 5.69
N ALA A 44 5.58 4.28 6.16
CA ALA A 44 4.18 4.57 6.46
C ALA A 44 3.81 4.14 7.89
N PRO A 45 4.49 4.69 8.93
CA PRO A 45 4.12 4.48 10.32
C PRO A 45 2.71 5.02 10.57
N VAL A 46 1.87 4.27 11.29
CA VAL A 46 0.60 4.85 11.78
C VAL A 46 0.84 5.69 13.03
N GLU A 47 -0.10 6.56 13.39
CA GLU A 47 0.05 7.42 14.57
C GLU A 47 0.30 6.58 15.83
N GLY A 48 1.40 6.89 16.53
CA GLY A 48 1.82 6.16 17.73
C GLY A 48 2.61 4.87 17.47
N GLU A 49 2.84 4.47 16.22
CA GLU A 49 3.63 3.29 15.89
C GLU A 49 5.13 3.58 15.91
N MET A 50 5.86 2.89 16.79
CA MET A 50 7.32 2.94 16.81
C MET A 50 7.87 2.00 15.73
N SER A 51 8.29 2.57 14.61
CA SER A 51 8.86 1.80 13.50
C SER A 51 10.33 1.50 13.74
N ALA A 52 10.73 0.24 13.54
CA ALA A 52 12.14 -0.14 13.57
C ALA A 52 12.84 0.42 12.31
N GLN A 53 14.01 1.05 12.51
CA GLN A 53 14.88 1.57 11.44
C GLN A 53 15.62 0.44 10.74
N MET A 54 14.88 -0.41 10.03
CA MET A 54 15.41 -1.52 9.26
C MET A 54 14.98 -1.38 7.81
N ILE A 55 15.96 -1.47 6.89
CA ILE A 55 15.69 -1.43 5.46
C ILE A 55 14.84 -2.63 5.07
N SER A 56 13.66 -2.37 4.53
CA SER A 56 12.69 -3.38 4.13
C SER A 56 12.45 -3.28 2.63
N SER A 57 12.76 -4.35 1.89
CA SER A 57 12.48 -4.43 0.47
C SER A 57 10.99 -4.70 0.23
N GLY A 58 10.35 -3.86 -0.57
CA GLY A 58 8.94 -3.98 -0.88
C GLY A 58 8.57 -3.39 -2.24
N TRP A 59 7.30 -3.04 -2.39
CA TRP A 59 6.69 -2.53 -3.60
C TRP A 59 5.91 -1.26 -3.31
N GLU A 60 6.17 -0.21 -4.08
CA GLU A 60 5.38 1.01 -4.14
C GLU A 60 4.36 0.87 -5.28
N ILE A 61 3.09 0.73 -4.90
CA ILE A 61 1.96 0.52 -5.80
C ILE A 61 1.14 1.82 -5.81
N VAL A 62 1.06 2.50 -6.95
CA VAL A 62 0.24 3.69 -7.12
C VAL A 62 -1.06 3.28 -7.81
N LEU A 63 -2.19 3.48 -7.14
CA LEU A 63 -3.52 3.22 -7.67
C LEU A 63 -4.24 4.54 -7.96
N GLY A 64 -5.01 4.58 -9.03
CA GLY A 64 -5.86 5.70 -9.43
C GLY A 64 -7.32 5.30 -9.34
N ALA A 65 -8.10 6.04 -8.57
CA ALA A 65 -9.54 5.82 -8.42
C ALA A 65 -10.26 7.15 -8.15
N ALA A 66 -11.44 7.34 -8.75
CA ALA A 66 -12.25 8.56 -8.58
C ALA A 66 -11.49 9.89 -8.85
N GLY A 67 -10.49 9.88 -9.74
CA GLY A 67 -9.65 11.06 -10.02
C GLY A 67 -8.55 11.35 -8.98
N HIS A 68 -8.42 10.51 -7.95
CA HIS A 68 -7.38 10.59 -6.93
C HIS A 68 -6.34 9.48 -7.14
N LYS A 69 -5.10 9.76 -6.70
CA LYS A 69 -4.02 8.78 -6.66
C LYS A 69 -3.76 8.37 -5.22
N TYR A 70 -3.56 7.09 -5.01
CA TYR A 70 -3.35 6.47 -3.72
C TYR A 70 -2.09 5.63 -3.76
N ASN A 71 -1.20 5.89 -2.81
CA ASN A 71 0.06 5.18 -2.73
C ASN A 71 -0.06 4.07 -1.71
N TYR A 72 0.06 2.85 -2.19
CA TYR A 72 0.18 1.65 -1.38
C TYR A 72 1.64 1.23 -1.29
N ARG A 73 2.03 0.73 -0.13
CA ARG A 73 3.33 0.13 0.11
C ARG A 73 3.12 -1.26 0.67
N ALA A 74 3.68 -2.24 -0.01
CA ALA A 74 3.60 -3.62 0.38
C ALA A 74 5.00 -4.20 0.53
N ASP A 75 5.16 -5.19 1.38
CA ASP A 75 6.31 -6.10 1.35
C ASP A 75 5.79 -7.53 1.31
N LYS A 76 6.66 -8.51 1.56
CA LYS A 76 6.28 -9.92 1.61
C LYS A 76 5.24 -10.24 2.69
N TYR A 77 5.09 -9.43 3.73
CA TYR A 77 4.24 -9.75 4.88
C TYR A 77 3.06 -8.80 5.07
N GLN A 78 3.19 -7.51 4.77
CA GLN A 78 2.18 -6.49 5.05
C GLN A 78 1.88 -5.62 3.83
N LEU A 79 0.72 -4.96 3.90
CA LEU A 79 0.23 -3.99 2.93
C LEU A 79 -0.29 -2.77 3.69
N ARG A 80 0.20 -1.59 3.32
CA ARG A 80 -0.12 -0.32 3.95
C ARG A 80 -0.54 0.70 2.91
N LEU A 81 -1.52 1.52 3.24
CA LEU A 81 -1.94 2.67 2.48
C LEU A 81 -1.27 3.92 3.07
N VAL A 82 -0.64 4.71 2.21
CA VAL A 82 0.14 5.89 2.58
C VAL A 82 -0.59 7.15 2.17
N ASN A 83 -0.65 8.11 3.10
CA ASN A 83 -1.18 9.44 2.83
C ASN A 83 -2.65 9.43 2.36
N GLU A 84 -3.49 8.58 2.96
CA GLU A 84 -4.94 8.72 2.79
C GLU A 84 -5.42 9.80 3.74
N LYS A 85 -5.75 10.98 3.19
CA LYS A 85 -6.22 12.14 3.96
C LYS A 85 -5.27 12.60 5.08
N GLY A 86 -3.96 12.38 4.91
CA GLY A 86 -2.93 12.76 5.88
C GLY A 86 -2.59 11.67 6.91
N SER A 87 -3.24 10.51 6.83
CA SER A 87 -2.98 9.37 7.72
C SER A 87 -2.53 8.13 6.95
N ASN A 88 -1.76 7.28 7.61
CA ASN A 88 -1.36 5.98 7.09
C ASN A 88 -2.31 4.91 7.66
N HIS A 89 -2.60 3.88 6.86
CA HIS A 89 -3.49 2.79 7.27
C HIS A 89 -2.84 1.44 7.00
N ILE A 90 -2.92 0.54 7.98
CA ILE A 90 -2.50 -0.85 7.81
C ILE A 90 -3.67 -1.63 7.22
N ILE A 91 -3.45 -2.26 6.07
CA ILE A 91 -4.46 -3.05 5.36
C ILE A 91 -4.29 -4.53 5.71
N VAL A 92 -3.04 -4.97 5.71
CA VAL A 92 -2.62 -6.32 6.08
C VAL A 92 -1.34 -6.20 6.88
N SER A 93 -1.22 -6.94 7.98
CA SER A 93 -0.02 -7.06 8.82
C SER A 93 0.17 -8.49 9.30
#